data_AF-A0A966XJ87-F1
#
_entry.id   AF-A0A966XJ87-F1
#
_cell.length_a   1.000
_cell.length_b   1.000
_cell.length_c   1.000
_cell.angle_alpha   90.00
_cell.angle_beta   90.00
_cell.angle_gamma   90.00
#
_symmetry.space_group_name_H-M   'P 1'
#
loop_
_entity.id
_entity.type
_entity.pdbx_description
1 polymer ?
#
loop_
_entity_poly.entity_id
_entity_poly.type
_entity_poly.pdbx_seq_one_letter_code
_entity_poly.pdbx_strand_id
1 'polypeptide(L)'
;MSQSTVYITGAGVSAESGIPTFRGKDGFWTIGSANYTPQEMATRQMYLSNPDEFLLWYYQRFASYRHVKPNLVHLWLSDKNLITQNIDGLDGKAGNQSYIPIHGRLDKVTFLHDQGTPVPIEDAPWDEIAKTCPDNDETLLKAALLDAFRISPKTLTPEPMVSLKPFVLLFDEYYTDLYRISEAEQRMQAAECFVFMGTSFSVNITNIALNHALR
;
A
#
# COMPACT_ATOMS: atom_id res chain seq x y z
N MET A 1 -25.86 9.96 7.81
CA MET A 1 -24.66 10.43 8.53
C MET A 1 -23.99 11.47 7.66
N SER A 2 -23.54 12.60 8.20
CA SER A 2 -23.19 13.76 7.36
C SER A 2 -22.00 13.43 6.45
N GLN A 3 -22.17 13.68 5.15
CA GLN A 3 -21.07 13.66 4.18
C GLN A 3 -20.05 14.79 4.43
N SER A 4 -20.25 15.59 5.49
CA SER A 4 -19.43 16.75 5.84
C SER A 4 -18.15 16.43 6.60
N THR A 5 -17.96 15.21 7.11
CA THR A 5 -16.70 14.83 7.78
C THR A 5 -15.89 13.86 6.95
N VAL A 6 -14.64 14.21 6.65
CA VAL A 6 -13.64 13.32 6.05
C VAL A 6 -12.66 12.85 7.12
N TYR A 7 -12.44 11.54 7.17
CA TYR A 7 -11.45 10.91 8.04
C TYR A 7 -10.21 10.57 7.24
N ILE A 8 -9.05 10.94 7.75
CA ILE A 8 -7.75 10.67 7.15
C ILE A 8 -6.91 9.86 8.12
N THR A 9 -6.60 8.62 7.73
CA THR A 9 -5.90 7.67 8.59
C THR A 9 -4.49 7.37 8.10
N GLY A 10 -3.63 6.96 9.04
CA GLY A 10 -2.31 6.42 8.75
C GLY A 10 -2.00 5.19 9.59
N ALA A 11 -0.74 4.75 9.54
CA ALA A 11 -0.33 3.44 10.06
C ALA A 11 -0.60 3.24 11.56
N GLY A 12 -0.70 4.32 12.34
CA GLY A 12 -1.03 4.26 13.76
C GLY A 12 -2.40 3.64 14.05
N VAL A 13 -3.35 3.70 13.11
CA VAL A 13 -4.66 3.04 13.23
C VAL A 13 -4.52 1.50 13.19
N SER A 14 -3.53 1.00 12.46
CA SER A 14 -3.26 -0.45 12.31
C SER A 14 -2.33 -1.02 13.39
N ALA A 15 -1.71 -0.15 14.21
CA ALA A 15 -0.76 -0.56 15.25
C ALA A 15 -1.37 -1.51 16.28
N GLU A 16 -2.60 -1.24 16.74
CA GLU A 16 -3.32 -2.12 17.69
C GLU A 16 -3.72 -3.46 17.09
N SER A 17 -3.73 -3.59 15.75
CA SER A 17 -3.92 -4.87 15.06
C SER A 17 -2.62 -5.69 14.97
N GLY A 18 -1.51 -5.17 15.50
CA GLY A 18 -0.19 -5.79 15.41
C GLY A 18 0.55 -5.51 14.11
N ILE A 19 0.09 -4.55 13.28
CA ILE A 19 0.81 -4.10 12.09
C ILE A 19 1.78 -2.99 12.51
N PRO A 20 3.11 -3.17 12.35
CA PRO A 20 4.06 -2.16 12.76
C PRO A 20 3.89 -0.86 11.96
N THR A 21 4.12 0.28 12.62
CA THR A 21 4.12 1.57 11.95
C THR A 21 5.37 1.74 11.09
N PHE A 22 5.32 2.65 10.10
CA PHE A 22 6.49 2.98 9.29
C PHE A 22 7.56 3.78 10.06
N ARG A 23 7.17 4.42 11.17
CA ARG A 23 8.02 5.28 12.02
C ARG A 23 7.81 4.92 13.49
N GLY A 24 8.90 4.65 14.22
CA GLY A 24 8.87 4.28 15.65
C GLY A 24 10.05 3.40 16.04
N LYS A 25 10.25 3.17 17.35
CA LYS A 25 11.26 2.22 17.88
C LYS A 25 10.99 0.77 17.43
N ASP A 26 9.72 0.45 17.19
CA ASP A 26 9.24 -0.83 16.66
C ASP A 26 8.96 -0.77 15.14
N GLY A 27 9.36 0.33 14.48
CA GLY A 27 9.08 0.56 13.08
C GLY A 27 9.82 -0.43 12.17
N PHE A 28 9.26 -0.66 10.98
CA PHE A 28 9.71 -1.55 9.88
C PHE A 28 11.16 -1.34 9.36
N TRP A 29 12.09 -0.86 10.17
CA TRP A 29 13.49 -0.65 9.81
C TRP A 29 14.26 -1.95 9.48
N THR A 30 13.75 -3.13 9.88
CA THR A 30 14.51 -4.39 9.80
C THR A 30 13.75 -5.59 9.23
N ILE A 31 12.44 -5.50 8.95
CA ILE A 31 11.71 -6.63 8.35
C ILE A 31 11.97 -6.62 6.85
N GLY A 32 12.83 -7.54 6.42
CA GLY A 32 12.95 -7.94 5.03
C GLY A 32 14.07 -7.32 4.21
N SER A 33 14.80 -6.37 4.77
CA SER A 33 16.04 -5.90 4.19
C SER A 33 17.01 -5.50 5.30
N ALA A 34 18.17 -6.14 5.32
CA ALA A 34 19.29 -5.74 6.18
C ALA A 34 20.08 -4.55 5.60
N ASN A 35 19.89 -4.27 4.31
CA ASN A 35 20.77 -3.42 3.52
C ASN A 35 20.13 -2.09 3.09
N TYR A 36 18.81 -1.97 3.14
CA TYR A 36 18.07 -0.84 2.57
C TYR A 36 17.00 -0.32 3.54
N THR A 37 16.83 1.00 3.56
CA THR A 37 15.74 1.65 4.26
C THR A 37 14.40 1.42 3.54
N PRO A 38 13.26 1.48 4.25
CA PRO A 38 11.95 1.43 3.61
C PRO A 38 11.73 2.50 2.51
N GLN A 39 12.35 3.68 2.64
CA GLN A 39 12.29 4.74 1.63
C GLN A 39 13.11 4.43 0.38
N GLU A 40 14.17 3.63 0.49
CA GLU A 40 14.92 3.13 -0.67
C GLU A 40 14.19 1.94 -1.31
N MET A 41 13.65 1.04 -0.48
CA MET A 41 12.93 -0.16 -0.94
C MET A 41 11.63 0.17 -1.67
N ALA A 42 10.82 1.08 -1.14
CA ALA A 42 9.52 1.43 -1.72
C ALA A 42 9.65 2.48 -2.84
N THR A 43 10.55 2.23 -3.80
CA THR A 43 10.76 3.06 -5.00
C THR A 43 10.59 2.25 -6.28
N ARG A 44 10.12 2.90 -7.34
CA ARG A 44 10.06 2.34 -8.69
C ARG A 44 11.47 2.03 -9.18
N GLN A 45 12.45 2.87 -8.85
CA GLN A 45 13.85 2.61 -9.12
C GLN A 45 14.33 1.28 -8.51
N MET A 46 13.97 0.98 -7.26
CA MET A 46 14.29 -0.31 -6.64
C MET A 46 13.63 -1.46 -7.38
N TYR A 47 12.34 -1.35 -7.71
CA TYR A 47 11.66 -2.40 -8.47
C TYR A 47 12.34 -2.68 -9.82
N LEU A 48 12.75 -1.64 -10.55
CA LEU A 48 13.39 -1.80 -11.85
C LEU A 48 14.81 -2.36 -11.78
N SER A 49 15.55 -2.07 -10.71
CA SER A 49 16.97 -2.42 -10.59
C SER A 49 17.25 -3.68 -9.77
N ASN A 50 16.43 -3.96 -8.75
CA ASN A 50 16.54 -5.11 -7.85
C ASN A 50 15.12 -5.67 -7.57
N PRO A 51 14.42 -6.19 -8.59
CA PRO A 51 13.03 -6.61 -8.43
C PRO A 51 12.84 -7.76 -7.44
N ASP A 52 13.82 -8.66 -7.29
CA ASP A 52 13.77 -9.78 -6.36
C ASP A 52 13.76 -9.31 -4.90
N GLU A 53 14.65 -8.38 -4.54
CA GLU A 53 14.68 -7.74 -3.22
C GLU A 53 13.40 -6.93 -2.97
N PHE A 54 12.96 -6.15 -3.97
CA PHE A 54 11.73 -5.38 -3.88
C PHE A 54 10.51 -6.26 -3.61
N LEU A 55 10.35 -7.35 -4.38
CA LEU A 55 9.21 -8.25 -4.25
C LEU A 55 9.28 -9.06 -2.97
N LEU A 56 10.47 -9.51 -2.55
CA LEU A 56 10.65 -10.21 -1.28
C LEU A 56 10.21 -9.32 -0.11
N TRP A 57 10.61 -8.05 -0.13
CA TRP A 57 10.25 -7.09 0.91
C TRP A 57 8.74 -6.89 1.02
N TYR A 58 8.03 -6.76 -0.10
CA TYR A 58 6.56 -6.67 -0.09
C TYR A 58 5.90 -7.99 0.30
N TYR A 59 6.43 -9.14 -0.14
CA TYR A 59 5.92 -10.46 0.23
C TYR A 59 6.03 -10.70 1.74
N GLN A 60 7.15 -10.36 2.37
CA GLN A 60 7.31 -10.52 3.82
C GLN A 60 6.32 -9.66 4.61
N ARG A 61 6.01 -8.45 4.11
CA ARG A 61 4.93 -7.62 4.69
C ARG A 61 3.58 -8.33 4.56
N PHE A 62 3.24 -8.80 3.37
CA PHE A 62 2.02 -9.59 3.15
C PHE A 62 1.95 -10.79 4.11
N ALA A 63 3.01 -11.60 4.16
CA ALA A 63 3.09 -12.79 5.00
C ALA A 63 2.93 -12.45 6.49
N SER A 64 3.50 -11.32 6.94
CA SER A 64 3.42 -10.87 8.34
C SER A 64 2.00 -10.50 8.78
N TYR A 65 1.17 -9.98 7.88
CA TYR A 65 -0.17 -9.49 8.25
C TYR A 65 -1.34 -10.11 7.48
N ARG A 66 -1.14 -11.15 6.66
CA ARG A 66 -2.20 -11.80 5.88
C ARG A 66 -3.39 -12.26 6.73
N HIS A 67 -3.13 -12.71 7.95
CA HIS A 67 -4.15 -13.19 8.91
C HIS A 67 -4.58 -12.14 9.95
N VAL A 68 -4.04 -10.92 9.86
CA VAL A 68 -4.40 -9.84 10.78
C VAL A 68 -5.83 -9.40 10.52
N LYS A 69 -6.58 -9.21 11.62
CA LYS A 69 -7.97 -8.77 11.61
C LYS A 69 -8.08 -7.27 11.92
N PRO A 70 -9.15 -6.60 11.46
CA PRO A 70 -9.42 -5.22 11.86
C PRO A 70 -9.62 -5.10 13.38
N ASN A 71 -9.18 -3.98 13.94
CA ASN A 71 -9.42 -3.61 15.34
C ASN A 71 -10.68 -2.72 15.49
N LEU A 72 -10.97 -2.29 16.71
CA LEU A 72 -12.14 -1.45 17.03
C LEU A 72 -12.19 -0.14 16.23
N VAL A 73 -11.04 0.48 15.94
CA VAL A 73 -10.99 1.74 15.17
C VAL A 73 -11.46 1.50 13.73
N HIS A 74 -11.00 0.43 13.09
CA HIS A 74 -11.43 0.08 11.73
C HIS A 74 -12.93 -0.24 11.68
N LEU A 75 -13.44 -0.97 12.66
CA LEU A 75 -14.87 -1.28 12.77
C LEU A 75 -15.71 -0.01 12.93
N TRP A 76 -15.22 0.96 13.72
CA TRP A 76 -15.88 2.26 13.88
C TRP A 76 -15.83 3.11 12.61
N LEU A 77 -14.77 2.96 11.80
CA LEU A 77 -14.61 3.63 10.50
C LEU A 77 -15.38 2.95 9.35
N SER A 78 -16.03 1.81 9.59
CA SER A 78 -16.61 0.96 8.52
C SER A 78 -17.70 1.64 7.67
N ASP A 79 -18.35 2.69 8.18
CA ASP A 79 -19.40 3.45 7.51
C ASP A 79 -19.03 4.93 7.27
N LYS A 80 -17.77 5.28 7.48
CA LYS A 80 -17.28 6.67 7.41
C LYS A 80 -16.71 7.02 6.03
N ASN A 81 -16.75 8.31 5.69
CA ASN A 81 -16.06 8.86 4.53
C ASN A 81 -14.55 8.90 4.80
N LEU A 82 -13.87 7.81 4.40
CA LEU A 82 -12.50 7.51 4.79
C LEU A 82 -11.54 7.60 3.62
N ILE A 83 -10.41 8.29 3.83
CA ILE A 83 -9.23 8.29 2.97
C ILE A 83 -8.06 7.75 3.81
N THR A 84 -7.55 6.57 3.48
CA THR A 84 -6.52 5.88 4.25
C THR A 84 -5.18 5.90 3.49
N GLN A 85 -4.10 6.20 4.20
CA GLN A 85 -2.72 6.03 3.73
C GLN A 85 -2.28 4.55 3.79
N ASN A 86 -3.04 3.71 4.49
CA ASN A 86 -2.63 2.34 4.74
C ASN A 86 -2.91 1.45 3.54
N ILE A 87 -1.94 0.58 3.24
CA ILE A 87 -2.03 -0.40 2.15
C ILE A 87 -2.45 -1.81 2.66
N ASP A 88 -2.68 -1.97 3.96
CA ASP A 88 -2.92 -3.27 4.61
C ASP A 88 -4.31 -3.87 4.33
N GLY A 89 -5.26 -3.06 3.85
CA GLY A 89 -6.61 -3.48 3.51
C GLY A 89 -7.54 -3.74 4.70
N LEU A 90 -7.14 -3.40 5.93
CA LEU A 90 -7.96 -3.66 7.13
C LEU A 90 -9.28 -2.87 7.13
N ASP A 91 -9.31 -1.66 6.57
CA ASP A 91 -10.54 -0.85 6.45
C ASP A 91 -11.61 -1.56 5.58
N GLY A 92 -11.19 -2.16 4.46
CA GLY A 92 -12.06 -2.96 3.62
C GLY A 92 -12.52 -4.24 4.31
N LYS A 93 -11.61 -4.94 5.01
CA LYS A 93 -11.94 -6.12 5.83
C LYS A 93 -12.91 -5.79 6.99
N ALA A 94 -12.91 -4.56 7.49
CA ALA A 94 -13.83 -4.08 8.52
C ALA A 94 -15.24 -3.78 7.98
N GLY A 95 -15.42 -3.78 6.65
CA GLY A 95 -16.69 -3.55 5.99
C GLY A 95 -16.83 -2.20 5.30
N ASN A 96 -15.81 -1.33 5.32
CA ASN A 96 -15.87 -0.09 4.54
C ASN A 96 -15.69 -0.40 3.06
N GLN A 97 -16.77 -0.37 2.28
CA GLN A 97 -16.71 -0.58 0.84
C GLN A 97 -16.44 0.72 0.05
N SER A 98 -16.54 1.87 0.71
CA SER A 98 -16.48 3.19 0.07
C SER A 98 -15.18 3.95 0.32
N TYR A 99 -14.29 3.41 1.15
CA TYR A 99 -13.01 4.04 1.51
C TYR A 99 -12.10 4.23 0.28
N ILE A 100 -11.21 5.22 0.37
CA ILE A 100 -10.16 5.47 -0.62
C ILE A 100 -8.81 5.03 -0.03
N PRO A 101 -8.21 3.94 -0.54
CA PRO A 101 -6.82 3.59 -0.24
C PRO A 101 -5.86 4.41 -1.11
N ILE A 102 -5.54 5.64 -0.68
CA ILE A 102 -4.85 6.64 -1.51
C ILE A 102 -3.40 6.26 -1.85
N HIS A 103 -2.82 5.29 -1.15
CA HIS A 103 -1.49 4.72 -1.44
C HIS A 103 -1.57 3.33 -2.07
N GLY A 104 -2.76 2.91 -2.51
CA GLY A 104 -3.00 1.59 -3.08
C GLY A 104 -3.25 0.52 -2.03
N ARG A 105 -3.14 -0.75 -2.42
CA ARG A 105 -3.38 -1.91 -1.54
C ARG A 105 -2.35 -3.00 -1.79
N LEU A 106 -1.84 -3.61 -0.72
CA LEU A 106 -0.84 -4.66 -0.86
C LEU A 106 -1.40 -5.92 -1.52
N ASP A 107 -2.67 -6.25 -1.30
CA ASP A 107 -3.33 -7.43 -1.87
C ASP A 107 -3.72 -7.26 -3.36
N LYS A 108 -3.23 -6.20 -4.02
CA LYS A 108 -3.49 -5.90 -5.43
C LYS A 108 -2.19 -5.69 -6.21
N VAL A 109 -2.27 -5.88 -7.52
CA VAL A 109 -1.20 -5.59 -8.49
C VAL A 109 -1.78 -4.84 -9.69
N THR A 110 -0.89 -4.22 -10.45
CA THR A 110 -1.15 -3.76 -11.82
C THR A 110 -0.06 -4.29 -12.74
N PHE A 111 -0.22 -4.18 -14.05
CA PHE A 111 0.95 -4.23 -14.93
C PHE A 111 1.91 -3.09 -14.60
N LEU A 112 3.20 -3.28 -14.83
CA LEU A 112 4.16 -2.18 -14.87
C LEU A 112 3.80 -1.27 -16.05
N HIS A 113 3.57 0.01 -15.79
CA HIS A 113 3.09 0.96 -16.79
C HIS A 113 3.65 2.36 -16.50
N ASP A 114 3.53 3.25 -17.48
CA ASP A 114 3.82 4.67 -17.29
C ASP A 114 2.72 5.33 -16.46
N GLN A 115 3.11 6.11 -15.45
CA GLN A 115 2.16 6.75 -14.54
C GLN A 115 1.13 7.60 -15.30
N GLY A 116 -0.13 7.46 -14.91
CA GLY A 116 -1.27 8.10 -15.58
C GLY A 116 -1.92 7.25 -16.67
N THR A 117 -1.27 6.15 -17.11
CA THR A 117 -1.90 5.18 -18.01
C THR A 117 -2.96 4.39 -17.26
N PRO A 118 -4.22 4.36 -17.74
CA PRO A 118 -5.25 3.50 -17.15
C PRO A 118 -4.88 2.03 -17.34
N VAL A 119 -4.80 1.29 -16.23
CA VAL A 119 -4.54 -0.15 -16.23
C VAL A 119 -5.51 -0.85 -15.27
N PRO A 120 -5.87 -2.11 -15.53
CA PRO A 120 -6.67 -2.89 -14.59
C PRO A 120 -5.88 -3.15 -13.31
N ILE A 121 -6.61 -3.26 -12.21
CA ILE A 121 -6.11 -3.69 -10.91
C ILE A 121 -6.54 -5.14 -10.71
N GLU A 122 -5.58 -6.02 -10.47
CA GLU A 122 -5.80 -7.46 -10.30
C GLU A 122 -5.43 -7.89 -8.87
N ASP A 123 -5.94 -9.04 -8.42
CA ASP A 123 -5.53 -9.62 -7.13
C ASP A 123 -4.07 -10.05 -7.18
N ALA A 124 -3.32 -9.74 -6.12
CA ALA A 124 -1.92 -10.10 -6.05
C ALA A 124 -1.74 -11.61 -5.80
N PRO A 125 -0.75 -12.27 -6.44
CA PRO A 125 -0.58 -13.72 -6.37
C PRO A 125 0.08 -14.21 -5.05
N TRP A 126 0.09 -13.40 -3.99
CA TRP A 126 0.85 -13.68 -2.78
C TRP A 126 0.45 -14.99 -2.08
N ASP A 127 -0.86 -15.27 -2.01
CA ASP A 127 -1.37 -16.49 -1.37
C ASP A 127 -1.01 -17.75 -2.16
N GLU A 128 -0.88 -17.66 -3.48
CA GLU A 128 -0.45 -18.78 -4.30
C GLU A 128 1.03 -19.10 -4.04
N ILE A 129 1.87 -18.06 -4.03
CA ILE A 129 3.30 -18.14 -3.71
C ILE A 129 3.51 -18.75 -2.31
N ALA A 130 2.74 -18.28 -1.32
CA ALA A 130 2.83 -18.78 0.06
C ALA A 130 2.38 -20.24 0.24
N LYS A 131 1.62 -20.80 -0.72
CA LYS A 131 1.22 -22.23 -0.71
C LYS A 131 2.29 -23.11 -1.37
N THR A 132 2.98 -22.59 -2.38
CA THR A 132 3.93 -23.36 -3.19
C THR A 132 5.35 -23.31 -2.65
N CYS A 133 5.70 -22.26 -1.90
CA CYS A 133 7.05 -22.04 -1.38
C CYS A 133 7.01 -21.99 0.16
N PRO A 134 7.64 -22.93 0.88
CA PRO A 134 7.83 -22.79 2.32
C PRO A 134 8.78 -21.62 2.60
N ASP A 135 8.45 -20.79 3.59
CA ASP A 135 9.16 -19.53 3.92
C ASP A 135 10.63 -19.70 4.38
N ASN A 136 11.17 -20.92 4.37
CA ASN A 136 12.50 -21.26 4.88
C ASN A 136 13.62 -21.26 3.83
N ASP A 137 13.30 -21.09 2.54
CA ASP A 137 14.28 -20.95 1.46
C ASP A 137 14.06 -19.65 0.67
N GLU A 138 14.84 -18.63 1.01
CA GLU A 138 14.78 -17.31 0.36
C GLU A 138 15.11 -17.37 -1.13
N THR A 139 15.99 -18.27 -1.57
CA THR A 139 16.38 -18.36 -2.98
C THR A 139 15.23 -18.90 -3.82
N LEU A 140 14.58 -19.96 -3.35
CA LEU A 140 13.39 -20.50 -4.00
C LEU A 140 12.23 -19.50 -3.98
N LEU A 141 12.05 -18.78 -2.86
CA LEU A 141 11.03 -17.76 -2.73
C LEU A 141 11.24 -16.60 -3.70
N LYS A 142 12.47 -16.06 -3.82
CA LYS A 142 12.80 -15.02 -4.80
C LYS A 142 12.53 -15.48 -6.22
N ALA A 143 12.91 -16.71 -6.57
CA ALA A 143 12.63 -17.27 -7.90
C ALA A 143 11.12 -17.37 -8.18
N ALA A 144 10.32 -17.84 -7.22
CA ALA A 144 8.87 -17.91 -7.34
C ALA A 144 8.20 -16.53 -7.43
N LEU A 145 8.71 -15.54 -6.70
CA LEU A 145 8.26 -14.15 -6.77
C LEU A 145 8.51 -13.57 -8.17
N LEU A 146 9.71 -13.74 -8.71
CA LEU A 146 10.04 -13.28 -10.06
C LEU A 146 9.15 -13.90 -11.13
N ASP A 147 8.91 -15.21 -11.05
CA ASP A 147 8.04 -15.93 -11.98
C ASP A 147 6.58 -15.46 -11.89
N ALA A 148 6.02 -15.39 -10.68
CA ALA A 148 4.65 -14.93 -10.45
C ALA A 148 4.43 -13.47 -10.90
N PHE A 149 5.46 -12.63 -10.78
CA PHE A 149 5.43 -11.24 -11.24
C PHE A 149 5.84 -11.06 -12.70
N ARG A 150 6.00 -12.17 -13.44
CA ARG A 150 6.30 -12.19 -14.88
C ARG A 150 7.58 -11.42 -15.21
N ILE A 151 8.62 -11.64 -14.42
CA ILE A 151 9.96 -11.10 -14.65
C ILE A 151 10.80 -12.17 -15.32
N SER A 152 11.39 -11.83 -16.46
CA SER A 152 12.17 -12.77 -17.25
C SER A 152 13.39 -13.27 -16.45
N PRO A 153 13.60 -14.60 -16.33
CA PRO A 153 14.76 -15.15 -15.63
C PRO A 153 16.09 -14.89 -16.38
N LYS A 154 16.03 -14.38 -17.62
CA LYS A 154 17.21 -14.04 -18.42
C LYS A 154 17.67 -12.60 -18.18
N THR A 155 16.72 -11.67 -18.09
CA THR A 155 17.02 -10.23 -17.98
C THR A 155 16.96 -9.76 -16.53
N LEU A 156 16.22 -10.45 -15.66
CA LEU A 156 15.95 -10.07 -14.27
C LEU A 156 15.49 -8.62 -14.15
N THR A 157 14.80 -8.13 -15.18
CA THR A 157 14.36 -6.74 -15.29
C THR A 157 12.87 -6.73 -15.59
N PRO A 158 12.06 -5.95 -14.84
CA PRO A 158 10.65 -5.79 -15.13
C PRO A 158 10.40 -5.13 -16.49
N GLU A 159 9.43 -5.63 -17.23
CA GLU A 159 9.08 -5.16 -18.57
C GLU A 159 7.70 -4.46 -18.56
N PRO A 160 7.58 -3.23 -19.11
CA PRO A 160 6.30 -2.53 -19.19
C PRO A 160 5.23 -3.35 -19.92
N MET A 161 4.01 -3.34 -19.38
CA MET A 161 2.84 -4.08 -19.86
C MET A 161 2.99 -5.61 -19.89
N VAL A 162 4.06 -6.13 -19.29
CA VAL A 162 4.34 -7.57 -19.17
C VAL A 162 4.45 -7.96 -17.71
N SER A 163 5.40 -7.36 -17.00
CA SER A 163 5.64 -7.63 -15.58
C SER A 163 4.56 -6.99 -14.70
N LEU A 164 4.20 -7.64 -13.62
CA LEU A 164 3.28 -7.11 -12.62
C LEU A 164 4.04 -6.21 -11.64
N LYS A 165 3.38 -5.21 -11.06
CA LYS A 165 3.90 -4.35 -9.99
C LYS A 165 2.88 -4.37 -8.84
N PRO A 166 3.30 -4.52 -7.58
CA PRO A 166 2.43 -4.27 -6.44
C PRO A 166 1.68 -2.93 -6.60
N PHE A 167 0.37 -2.93 -6.38
CA PHE A 167 -0.47 -1.75 -6.47
C PHE A 167 -0.29 -0.87 -5.22
N VAL A 168 0.91 -0.30 -5.10
CA VAL A 168 1.31 0.59 -4.01
C VAL A 168 1.95 1.82 -4.62
N LEU A 169 1.58 3.00 -4.13
CA LEU A 169 2.19 4.27 -4.51
C LEU A 169 3.60 4.35 -3.92
N LEU A 170 4.60 4.37 -4.78
CA LEU A 170 6.01 4.38 -4.39
C LEU A 170 6.50 5.83 -4.13
N PHE A 171 7.59 5.98 -3.38
CA PHE A 171 8.07 7.31 -2.94
C PHE A 171 8.55 8.23 -4.07
N ASP A 172 8.96 7.65 -5.20
CA ASP A 172 9.36 8.32 -6.44
C ASP A 172 8.21 8.35 -7.49
N GLU A 173 6.99 8.01 -7.08
CA GLU A 173 5.76 8.12 -7.87
C GLU A 173 4.89 9.30 -7.38
N TYR A 174 3.91 9.70 -8.18
CA TYR A 174 2.96 10.77 -7.88
C TYR A 174 1.52 10.27 -7.91
N TYR A 175 0.61 10.99 -7.25
CA TYR A 175 -0.80 10.61 -7.22
C TYR A 175 -1.41 10.71 -8.63
N THR A 176 -2.10 9.65 -9.04
CA THR A 176 -2.88 9.57 -10.27
C THR A 176 -4.28 9.07 -9.93
N ASP A 177 -5.21 9.13 -10.90
CA ASP A 177 -6.57 8.63 -10.70
C ASP A 177 -6.65 7.11 -10.53
N LEU A 178 -5.58 6.38 -10.85
CA LEU A 178 -5.44 4.98 -10.44
C LEU A 178 -5.55 4.83 -8.91
N TYR A 179 -5.04 5.80 -8.15
CA TYR A 179 -5.17 5.89 -6.69
C TYR A 179 -6.35 6.74 -6.23
N ARG A 180 -7.26 7.12 -7.15
CA ARG A 180 -8.49 7.88 -6.89
C ARG A 180 -8.25 9.26 -6.28
N ILE A 181 -7.17 9.93 -6.67
CA ILE A 181 -6.84 11.25 -6.13
C ILE A 181 -7.89 12.32 -6.45
N SER A 182 -8.46 12.34 -7.66
CA SER A 182 -9.52 13.30 -7.99
C SER A 182 -10.76 13.10 -7.13
N GLU A 183 -11.14 11.84 -6.85
CA GLU A 183 -12.27 11.53 -5.96
C GLU A 183 -11.97 11.92 -4.51
N ALA A 184 -10.74 11.70 -4.04
CA ALA A 184 -10.30 12.11 -2.72
C ALA A 184 -10.38 13.64 -2.55
N GLU A 185 -9.88 14.41 -3.51
CA GLU A 185 -9.96 15.87 -3.48
C GLU A 185 -11.41 16.36 -3.53
N GLN A 186 -12.29 15.75 -4.34
CA GLN A 186 -13.71 16.08 -4.35
C GLN A 186 -14.37 15.86 -2.98
N ARG A 187 -14.05 14.74 -2.31
CA ARG A 187 -14.55 14.46 -0.95
C ARG A 187 -14.02 15.48 0.06
N MET A 188 -12.75 15.89 -0.06
CA MET A 188 -12.17 16.92 0.80
C MET A 188 -12.80 18.29 0.55
N GLN A 189 -13.05 18.67 -0.71
CA GLN A 189 -13.70 19.93 -1.07
C GLN A 189 -15.14 20.03 -0.55
N ALA A 190 -15.85 18.92 -0.51
CA ALA A 190 -17.22 18.85 0.01
C ALA A 190 -17.31 18.73 1.54
N ALA A 191 -16.17 18.54 2.23
CA ALA A 191 -16.13 18.36 3.68
C ALA A 191 -16.09 19.70 4.43
N GLU A 192 -16.80 19.75 5.55
CA GLU A 192 -16.79 20.86 6.51
C GLU A 192 -15.90 20.56 7.73
N CYS A 193 -15.54 19.29 7.92
CA CYS A 193 -14.77 18.81 9.06
C CYS A 193 -13.76 17.74 8.63
N PHE A 194 -12.54 17.85 9.16
CA PHE A 194 -11.45 16.91 8.90
C PHE A 194 -11.00 16.28 10.21
N VAL A 195 -10.90 14.96 10.22
CA VAL A 195 -10.41 14.20 11.38
C VAL A 195 -9.20 13.38 10.94
N PHE A 196 -8.04 13.67 11.54
CA PHE A 196 -6.81 12.94 11.27
C PHE A 196 -6.54 11.94 12.40
N MET A 197 -6.27 10.68 12.06
CA MET A 197 -6.11 9.60 13.04
C MET A 197 -4.87 8.75 12.72
N GLY A 198 -3.98 8.57 13.69
CA GLY A 198 -2.83 7.65 13.55
C GLY A 198 -1.88 7.98 12.40
N THR A 199 -1.81 9.25 11.96
CA THR A 199 -0.89 9.71 10.90
C THR A 199 0.10 10.74 11.44
N SER A 200 1.34 10.71 10.95
CA SER A 200 2.43 11.62 11.35
C SER A 200 2.55 12.86 10.47
N PHE A 201 1.64 13.06 9.51
CA PHE A 201 1.65 14.19 8.56
C PHE A 201 2.93 14.28 7.71
N SER A 202 3.59 13.16 7.48
CA SER A 202 4.90 13.12 6.82
C SER A 202 4.84 12.80 5.33
N VAL A 203 3.63 12.74 4.75
CA VAL A 203 3.37 12.40 3.34
C VAL A 203 2.32 13.34 2.76
N ASN A 204 2.37 13.60 1.46
CA ASN A 204 1.72 14.77 0.87
C ASN A 204 0.18 14.83 1.01
N ILE A 205 -0.52 13.68 1.11
CA ILE A 205 -1.99 13.68 1.21
C ILE A 205 -2.53 14.45 2.43
N THR A 206 -1.81 14.44 3.55
CA THR A 206 -2.23 15.21 4.74
C THR A 206 -2.07 16.71 4.52
N ASN A 207 -1.08 17.14 3.73
CA ASN A 207 -0.92 18.55 3.38
C ASN A 207 -2.02 19.01 2.41
N ILE A 208 -2.38 18.17 1.43
CA ILE A 208 -3.51 18.44 0.52
C ILE A 208 -4.79 18.64 1.34
N ALA A 209 -5.07 17.74 2.27
CA ALA A 209 -6.24 17.85 3.14
C ALA A 209 -6.24 19.09 4.04
N LEU A 210 -5.09 19.42 4.65
CA LEU A 210 -4.95 20.64 5.45
C LEU A 210 -5.22 21.90 4.61
N ASN A 211 -4.74 21.94 3.36
CA ASN A 211 -4.99 23.06 2.46
C ASN A 211 -6.47 23.22 2.11
N HIS A 212 -7.24 22.13 2.07
CA HIS A 212 -8.70 22.19 1.92
C HIS A 212 -9.38 22.64 3.21
N ALA A 213 -8.95 22.13 4.36
CA ALA A 213 -9.52 22.46 5.66
C ALA A 213 -9.33 23.93 6.10
N LEU A 214 -8.32 24.62 5.54
CA LEU A 214 -7.99 26.01 5.86
C LEU A 214 -8.58 27.03 4.87
N ARG A 215 -9.34 26.60 3.86
CA ARG A 215 -10.07 27.48 2.95
C ARG A 215 -11.46 27.79 3.48
#